data_AF-A0A7W4PDN8-F1
#
_entry.id   AF-A0A7W4PDN8-F1
#
_cell.length_a   1.000
_cell.length_b   1.000
_cell.length_c   1.000
_cell.angle_alpha   90.00
_cell.angle_beta   90.00
_cell.angle_gamma   90.00
#
_symmetry.space_group_name_H-M   'P 1'
#
loop_
_entity.id
_entity.type
_entity.pdbx_description
1 polymer ?
#
loop_
_entity_poly.entity_id
_entity_poly.type
_entity_poly.pdbx_seq_one_letter_code
_entity_poly.pdbx_strand_id
1 'polypeptide(L)'
;MLYEFKLPVIVPQMSGATIECLYGARDDSLRLGSKLMDLSVDLSSAFAQECPPVSFYRLVLRETVYLRKIDVVPGQHCALGDRIALFSTDPSEPIDQETTRQVRCTIAGIIHHDGMWTGSHS
;
A
#
# COMPACT_ATOMS: atom_id res chain seq x y z
N MET A 1 -5.47 -14.13 13.95
CA MET A 1 -6.17 -14.01 12.66
C MET A 1 -5.25 -13.36 11.64
N LEU A 2 -5.17 -13.92 10.43
CA LEU A 2 -4.43 -13.29 9.33
C LEU A 2 -5.31 -12.32 8.55
N TYR A 3 -4.73 -11.20 8.15
CA TYR A 3 -5.31 -10.22 7.25
C TYR A 3 -4.39 -10.00 6.05
N GLU A 4 -4.95 -9.51 4.96
CA GLU A 4 -4.17 -9.12 3.79
C GLU A 4 -4.48 -7.69 3.36
N PHE A 5 -3.56 -7.07 2.65
CA PHE A 5 -3.88 -5.93 1.81
C PHE A 5 -3.75 -6.35 0.35
N LYS A 6 -4.86 -6.23 -0.39
CA LYS A 6 -4.90 -6.40 -1.85
C LYS A 6 -5.17 -5.04 -2.47
N LEU A 7 -4.48 -4.71 -3.56
CA LEU A 7 -4.66 -3.41 -4.23
C LEU A 7 -6.13 -3.26 -4.68
N PRO A 8 -6.91 -2.33 -4.09
CA PRO A 8 -8.27 -2.09 -4.52
C PRO A 8 -8.31 -1.10 -5.69
N VAL A 9 -9.49 -0.94 -6.29
CA VAL A 9 -9.75 0.21 -7.15
C VAL A 9 -9.87 1.46 -6.27
N ILE A 10 -8.90 2.37 -6.41
CA ILE A 10 -8.82 3.66 -5.72
C ILE A 10 -9.52 4.75 -6.53
N VAL A 11 -9.29 4.76 -7.85
CA VAL A 11 -9.96 5.65 -8.80
C VAL A 11 -10.46 4.88 -10.02
N PRO A 12 -11.62 5.23 -10.60
CA PRO A 12 -12.28 4.40 -11.61
C PRO A 12 -11.43 4.07 -12.85
N GLN A 13 -10.50 4.95 -13.23
CA GLN A 13 -9.68 4.82 -14.43
C GLN A 13 -8.36 4.08 -14.21
N MET A 14 -8.08 3.61 -12.99
CA MET A 14 -6.82 2.91 -12.73
C MET A 14 -6.85 1.48 -13.29
N SER A 15 -5.72 1.04 -13.85
CA SER A 15 -5.44 -0.36 -14.18
C SER A 15 -4.56 -1.06 -13.13
N GLY A 16 -3.89 -0.28 -12.29
CA GLY A 16 -2.93 -0.73 -11.29
C GLY A 16 -2.30 0.46 -10.57
N ALA A 17 -1.29 0.21 -9.76
CA ALA A 17 -0.55 1.24 -9.03
C ALA A 17 0.93 0.87 -8.90
N THR A 18 1.79 1.87 -8.85
CA THR A 18 3.21 1.70 -8.53
C THR A 18 3.43 1.98 -7.04
N ILE A 19 4.16 1.09 -6.37
CA ILE A 19 4.52 1.27 -4.96
C ILE A 19 5.66 2.27 -4.88
N GLU A 20 5.46 3.43 -4.27
CA GLU A 20 6.49 4.48 -4.19
C GLU A 20 7.33 4.35 -2.93
N CYS A 21 6.68 4.03 -1.80
CA CYS A 21 7.34 3.95 -0.50
C CYS A 21 6.65 2.94 0.41
N LEU A 22 7.45 2.22 1.20
CA LEU A 22 6.99 1.34 2.26
C LEU A 22 7.45 1.90 3.61
N TYR A 23 6.54 2.04 4.57
CA TYR A 23 6.83 2.64 5.87
C TYR A 23 7.07 1.62 6.99
N GLY A 24 6.83 0.34 6.73
CA GLY A 24 7.04 -0.75 7.67
C GLY A 24 7.92 -1.84 7.07
N ALA A 25 8.62 -2.55 7.94
CA ALA A 25 9.38 -3.73 7.63
C ALA A 25 8.66 -5.00 8.14
N ARG A 26 9.15 -6.15 7.69
CA ARG A 26 8.68 -7.44 8.20
C ARG A 26 8.82 -7.51 9.72
N ASP A 27 7.79 -8.04 10.35
CA ASP A 27 7.59 -8.25 11.79
C ASP A 27 7.40 -6.95 12.61
N ASP A 28 7.27 -5.79 11.97
CA ASP A 28 6.92 -4.54 12.64
C ASP A 28 5.52 -4.58 13.28
N SER A 29 5.41 -4.00 14.48
CA SER A 29 4.14 -3.70 15.12
C SER A 29 3.63 -2.33 14.65
N LEU A 30 2.60 -2.33 13.81
CA LEU A 30 1.99 -1.13 13.25
C LEU A 30 0.74 -0.76 14.05
N ARG A 31 0.67 0.49 14.49
CA ARG A 31 -0.44 1.00 15.32
C ARG A 31 -1.54 1.57 14.43
N LEU A 32 -2.73 1.76 14.99
CA LEU A 32 -3.77 2.57 14.35
C LEU A 32 -3.19 3.95 13.99
N GLY A 33 -3.39 4.38 12.73
CA GLY A 33 -2.85 5.63 12.21
C GLY A 33 -1.44 5.52 11.62
N SER A 34 -0.76 4.37 11.74
CA SER A 34 0.52 4.13 11.06
C SER A 34 0.35 4.24 9.55
N LYS A 35 1.28 4.94 8.90
CA LYS A 35 1.43 4.91 7.45
C LYS A 35 1.88 3.51 7.06
N LEU A 36 1.26 2.95 6.04
CA LEU A 36 1.63 1.63 5.52
C LEU A 36 2.53 1.79 4.30
N MET A 37 2.05 2.49 3.28
CA MET A 37 2.75 2.73 2.03
C MET A 37 2.21 3.98 1.33
N ASP A 38 3.02 4.51 0.42
CA ASP A 38 2.58 5.45 -0.60
C ASP A 38 2.61 4.75 -1.96
N LEU A 39 1.64 5.10 -2.81
CA LEU A 39 1.53 4.59 -4.17
C LEU A 39 1.20 5.71 -5.15
N SER A 40 1.53 5.48 -6.41
CA SER A 40 1.15 6.31 -7.53
C SER A 40 0.26 5.54 -8.51
N VAL A 41 -0.63 6.25 -9.18
CA VAL A 41 -1.54 5.69 -10.19
C VAL A 41 -1.39 6.52 -11.46
N ASP A 42 -1.03 5.86 -12.55
CA ASP A 42 -0.99 6.46 -13.88
C ASP A 42 -2.39 6.44 -14.53
N LEU A 43 -2.88 7.62 -14.88
CA LEU A 43 -4.16 7.91 -15.52
C LEU A 43 -3.98 8.42 -16.96
N SER A 44 -2.77 8.31 -17.52
CA SER A 44 -2.43 8.73 -18.89
C SER A 44 -3.33 8.08 -19.95
N SER A 45 -3.80 6.86 -19.70
CA SER A 45 -4.73 6.14 -20.57
C SER A 45 -6.13 6.78 -20.65
N ALA A 46 -6.50 7.62 -19.68
CA ALA A 46 -7.82 8.24 -19.58
C ALA A 46 -7.83 9.74 -19.91
N PHE A 47 -6.69 10.44 -19.84
CA PHE A 47 -6.61 11.88 -20.07
C PHE A 47 -5.41 12.25 -20.96
N ALA A 48 -5.69 12.54 -22.23
CA ALA A 48 -4.70 12.95 -23.22
C ALA A 48 -4.33 14.45 -23.17
N GLN A 49 -4.86 15.24 -22.23
CA GLN A 49 -4.70 16.70 -22.22
C GLN A 49 -4.46 17.27 -20.80
N GLU A 50 -3.32 17.95 -20.64
CA GLU A 50 -3.00 19.08 -19.73
C GLU A 50 -3.08 18.95 -18.18
N CYS A 51 -3.18 17.77 -17.59
CA CYS A 51 -2.87 17.56 -16.16
C CYS A 51 -1.80 16.46 -16.00
N PRO A 52 -0.95 16.49 -14.95
CA PRO A 52 -0.01 15.40 -14.72
C PRO A 52 -0.80 14.10 -14.62
N PRO A 53 -0.49 13.09 -15.45
CA PRO A 53 -1.30 11.88 -15.54
C PRO A 53 -1.21 11.02 -14.28
N VAL A 54 -0.35 11.37 -13.32
CA VAL A 54 -0.07 10.56 -12.14
C VAL A 54 -0.70 11.19 -10.89
N SER A 55 -1.53 10.40 -10.20
CA SER A 55 -2.08 10.73 -8.88
C SER A 55 -1.37 9.93 -7.80
N PHE A 56 -1.15 10.54 -6.63
CA PHE A 56 -0.45 9.91 -5.51
C PHE A 56 -1.40 9.70 -4.33
N TYR A 57 -1.22 8.57 -3.65
CA TYR A 57 -2.04 8.17 -2.52
C TYR A 57 -1.20 7.60 -1.39
N ARG A 58 -1.66 7.83 -0.16
CA ARG A 58 -1.11 7.24 1.06
C ARG A 58 -2.11 6.31 1.70
N LEU A 59 -1.64 5.14 2.10
CA LEU A 59 -2.41 4.18 2.88
C LEU A 59 -2.07 4.33 4.36
N VAL A 60 -3.12 4.47 5.17
CA VAL A 60 -3.02 4.62 6.63
C VAL A 60 -3.84 3.52 7.29
N LEU A 61 -3.22 2.76 8.19
CA LEU A 61 -3.87 1.68 8.91
C LEU A 61 -4.95 2.22 9.85
N ARG A 62 -6.09 1.52 9.92
CA ARG A 62 -7.21 1.82 10.82
C ARG A 62 -7.35 0.80 11.95
N GLU A 63 -6.37 -0.08 12.11
CA GLU A 63 -6.31 -1.10 13.14
C GLU A 63 -4.84 -1.40 13.48
N THR A 64 -4.60 -1.90 14.69
CA THR A 64 -3.27 -2.32 15.14
C THR A 64 -3.00 -3.75 14.66
N VAL A 65 -1.88 -3.96 13.99
CA VAL A 65 -1.51 -5.24 13.36
C VAL A 65 0.01 -5.44 13.37
N TYR A 66 0.45 -6.68 13.21
CA TYR A 66 1.83 -7.02 12.90
C TYR A 66 1.98 -7.25 11.41
N LEU A 67 2.95 -6.60 10.78
CA LEU A 67 3.26 -6.82 9.37
C LEU A 67 4.06 -8.11 9.22
N ARG A 68 3.51 -9.14 8.59
CA ARG A 68 4.14 -10.47 8.53
C ARG A 68 4.86 -10.73 7.22
N LYS A 69 4.39 -10.11 6.14
CA LYS A 69 5.00 -10.24 4.81
C LYS A 69 4.70 -9.00 3.97
N ILE A 70 5.68 -8.58 3.18
CA ILE A 70 5.49 -7.67 2.06
C ILE A 70 5.94 -8.41 0.80
N ASP A 71 5.06 -8.49 -0.20
CA ASP A 71 5.27 -9.24 -1.45
C ASP A 71 5.80 -8.33 -2.59
N VAL A 72 6.08 -7.06 -2.29
CA VAL A 72 6.44 -6.02 -3.27
C VAL A 72 7.64 -5.19 -2.82
N VAL A 73 8.24 -4.45 -3.75
CA VAL A 73 9.31 -3.48 -3.48
C VAL A 73 8.94 -2.09 -4.02
N PRO A 74 9.54 -1.00 -3.50
CA PRO A 74 9.40 0.33 -4.10
C PRO A 74 9.81 0.32 -5.59
N GLY A 75 9.07 1.07 -6.41
CA GLY A 75 9.16 1.10 -7.87
C GLY A 75 8.39 -0.03 -8.58
N GLN A 76 7.87 -1.03 -7.87
CA GLN A 76 7.14 -2.13 -8.48
C GLN A 76 5.70 -1.71 -8.86
N HIS A 77 5.31 -2.01 -10.10
CA HIS A 77 3.91 -1.91 -10.54
C HIS A 77 3.12 -3.16 -10.10
N CYS A 78 1.91 -2.94 -9.59
CA CYS A 78 0.99 -3.97 -9.11
C CYS A 78 -0.37 -3.82 -9.80
N ALA A 79 -0.95 -4.94 -10.24
CA ALA A 79 -2.28 -4.98 -10.82
C ALA A 79 -3.37 -4.94 -9.73
N LEU A 80 -4.57 -4.56 -10.14
CA LEU A 80 -5.74 -4.61 -9.27
C LEU A 80 -5.96 -6.04 -8.72
N GLY A 81 -6.18 -6.15 -7.41
CA GLY A 81 -6.37 -7.43 -6.72
C GLY A 81 -5.09 -8.14 -6.30
N ASP A 82 -3.91 -7.69 -6.75
CA ASP A 82 -2.63 -8.25 -6.30
C ASP A 82 -2.50 -8.09 -4.79
N ARG A 83 -2.04 -9.17 -4.13
CA ARG A 83 -1.74 -9.12 -2.69
C ARG A 83 -0.39 -8.43 -2.51
N ILE A 84 -0.40 -7.38 -1.70
CA ILE A 84 0.76 -6.54 -1.45
C ILE A 84 1.41 -6.90 -0.12
N ALA A 85 0.59 -7.16 0.91
CA ALA A 85 1.08 -7.41 2.26
C ALA A 85 0.16 -8.36 3.04
N LEU A 86 0.77 -9.07 4.00
CA LEU A 86 0.11 -9.97 4.94
C LEU A 86 0.34 -9.46 6.37
N PHE A 87 -0.70 -9.54 7.19
CA PHE A 87 -0.72 -9.06 8.57
C PHE A 87 -1.28 -10.12 9.52
N SER A 88 -0.98 -9.97 10.81
CA SER A 88 -1.62 -10.74 11.87
C SER A 88 -1.98 -9.89 13.08
N THR A 89 -2.88 -10.40 13.92
CA THR A 89 -3.20 -9.79 15.23
C THR A 89 -2.16 -10.12 16.30
N ASP A 90 -1.49 -11.26 16.17
CA ASP A 90 -0.42 -11.72 17.07
C ASP A 90 0.81 -12.15 16.22
N PRO A 91 2.04 -11.80 16.62
CA PRO A 91 3.25 -12.08 15.86
C PRO A 91 3.64 -13.56 15.82
N SER A 92 3.12 -14.39 16.73
CA SER A 92 3.35 -15.84 16.77
C SER A 92 2.46 -16.64 15.82
N GLU A 93 1.45 -15.99 15.21
CA GLU A 93 0.52 -16.69 14.34
C GLU A 93 1.21 -17.26 13.09
N PRO A 94 0.91 -18.52 12.71
CA PRO A 94 1.39 -19.11 11.45
C PRO A 94 0.90 -18.33 10.23
N ILE A 95 1.78 -18.11 9.25
CA ILE A 95 1.49 -17.31 8.05
C ILE A 95 0.84 -18.10 6.91
N ASP A 96 0.85 -19.43 6.98
CA ASP A 96 0.32 -20.33 5.94
C ASP A 96 -1.20 -20.61 6.09
N GLN A 97 -1.89 -19.76 6.82
CA GLN A 97 -3.33 -19.87 7.04
C GLN A 97 -4.10 -19.00 6.04
N GLU A 98 -5.40 -19.27 5.91
CA GLU A 98 -6.27 -18.44 5.09
C GLU A 98 -6.47 -17.06 5.74
N THR A 99 -6.43 -16.01 4.92
CA THR A 99 -6.69 -14.65 5.36
C THR A 99 -8.16 -14.48 5.65
N THR A 100 -8.48 -13.98 6.85
CA THR A 100 -9.88 -13.80 7.27
C THR A 100 -10.57 -12.67 6.52
N ARG A 101 -9.85 -11.58 6.22
CA ARG A 101 -10.36 -10.39 5.52
C ARG A 101 -9.22 -9.47 5.10
N GLN A 102 -9.55 -8.41 4.36
CA GLN A 102 -8.63 -7.30 4.17
C GLN A 102 -8.38 -6.52 5.47
N VAL A 103 -7.15 -6.05 5.65
CA VAL A 103 -6.79 -5.08 6.68
C VAL A 103 -7.49 -3.74 6.37
N ARG A 104 -7.98 -3.07 7.41
CA ARG A 104 -8.68 -1.79 7.27
C ARG A 104 -7.66 -0.69 7.08
N CYS A 105 -7.74 -0.04 5.93
CA CYS A 105 -6.95 1.14 5.60
C CYS A 105 -7.88 2.31 5.25
N THR A 106 -7.41 3.52 5.50
CA THR A 106 -7.86 4.73 4.81
C THR A 106 -6.91 4.99 3.66
N ILE A 107 -7.45 5.39 2.51
CA ILE A 107 -6.68 5.84 1.36
C ILE A 107 -6.87 7.35 1.26
N ALA A 108 -5.77 8.10 1.32
CA ALA A 108 -5.79 9.56 1.22
C ALA A 108 -5.01 10.00 -0.02
N GLY A 109 -5.57 10.87 -0.85
CA GLY A 109 -4.81 11.54 -1.90
C GLY A 109 -3.77 12.46 -1.28
N ILE A 110 -2.56 12.48 -1.85
CA ILE A 110 -1.46 13.34 -1.38
C ILE A 110 -0.88 14.15 -2.55
N ILE A 111 -0.34 15.33 -2.23
CA ILE A 111 0.36 16.18 -3.20
C ILE A 111 1.82 15.74 -3.22
N HIS A 112 2.34 15.31 -4.37
CA HIS A 112 3.77 15.01 -4.52
C HIS A 112 4.62 16.29 -4.42
N HIS A 113 5.75 16.20 -3.72
CA HIS A 113 6.79 17.22 -3.72
C HIS A 113 8.16 16.56 -3.86
N ASP A 114 9.11 17.23 -4.49
CA ASP A 114 10.46 16.71 -4.63
C ASP A 114 11.06 16.43 -3.23
N GLY A 115 11.73 15.29 -3.09
CA GLY A 115 12.26 14.83 -1.80
C GLY A 115 11.21 14.32 -0.80
N MET A 116 9.96 14.04 -1.22
CA MET A 116 8.92 13.50 -0.32
C MET A 116 9.28 12.15 0.30
N TRP A 117 9.95 11.30 -0.45
CA TRP A 117 10.37 9.97 0.02
C TRP A 117 11.87 9.97 0.27
N THR A 118 12.31 10.62 1.35
CA THR A 118 13.72 10.61 1.79
C THR A 118 14.13 9.30 2.50
N GLY A 119 13.28 8.27 2.47
CA GLY A 119 13.59 6.93 2.96
C GLY A 119 14.45 6.14 1.98
N SER A 120 15.52 6.73 1.45
CA SER A 120 16.55 5.97 0.75
C SER A 120 17.25 5.07 1.76
N HIS A 121 17.15 3.77 1.54
CA HIS A 121 17.91 2.72 2.22
C HIS A 121 19.37 3.15 2.44
N SER A 122 19.78 3.21 3.70
CA SER A 122 21.18 3.03 4.12
C SER A 122 21.29 1.68 4.81
#